data_AF-Q6BUN8-F1
#
_entry.id   AF-Q6BUN8-F1
#
_cell.length_a   1.000
_cell.length_b   1.000
_cell.length_c   1.000
_cell.angle_alpha   90.00
_cell.angle_beta   90.00
_cell.angle_gamma   90.00
#
_symmetry.space_group_name_H-M   'P 1'
#
loop_
_entity.id
_entity.type
_entity.pdbx_description
1 polymer ?
#
loop_
_entity_poly.entity_id
_entity_poly.type
_entity_poly.pdbx_seq_one_letter_code
_entity_poly.pdbx_strand_id
1 'polypeptide(L)'
;MSSSKRQIALEKELQQLTAINESVATMIETIRSTQTNIMKTQESTENTDKLLNQWIRILSQTNFTNEILQNPHWNGSTEIDDSEIEIKLNEEQELINDLNELINENSELSKRIALKEQKEKLDENRRREVINRRHKELGLRSAPKRRGVSRVYK
;
A
#
# COMPACT_ATOMS: atom_id res chain seq x y z
N MET A 1 43.50 -30.65 16.89
CA MET A 1 43.49 -29.60 15.84
C MET A 1 42.16 -29.48 15.06
N SER A 2 41.39 -30.55 14.79
CA SER A 2 40.13 -30.46 14.01
C SER A 2 38.99 -29.69 14.72
N SER A 3 38.86 -29.82 16.05
CA SER A 3 37.80 -29.14 16.82
C SER A 3 37.89 -27.61 16.79
N SER A 4 39.11 -27.06 16.81
CA SER A 4 39.35 -25.61 16.76
C SER A 4 38.94 -25.01 15.42
N LYS A 5 39.19 -25.69 14.29
CA LYS A 5 38.76 -25.20 12.97
C LYS A 5 37.23 -25.13 12.84
N ARG A 6 36.51 -26.11 13.40
CA ARG A 6 35.03 -26.11 13.41
C ARG A 6 34.48 -25.00 14.29
N GLN A 7 35.12 -24.73 15.42
CA GLN A 7 34.70 -23.68 16.34
C GLN A 7 34.91 -22.28 15.74
N ILE A 8 36.05 -22.05 15.09
CA ILE A 8 36.34 -20.81 14.35
C ILE A 8 35.33 -20.60 13.20
N ALA A 9 34.94 -21.67 12.49
CA ALA A 9 33.94 -21.57 11.43
C ALA A 9 32.54 -21.20 11.98
N LEU A 10 32.14 -21.79 13.12
CA LEU A 10 30.87 -21.48 13.77
C LEU A 10 30.82 -20.05 14.32
N GLU A 11 31.91 -19.55 14.91
CA GLU A 11 32.00 -18.15 15.34
C GLU A 11 31.86 -17.19 14.15
N LYS A 12 32.47 -17.52 13.02
CA LYS A 12 32.35 -16.72 11.79
C LYS A 12 30.92 -16.74 11.22
N GLU A 13 30.25 -17.90 11.22
CA GLU A 13 28.85 -18.01 10.81
C GLU A 13 27.93 -17.21 11.75
N LEU A 14 28.17 -17.26 13.05
CA LEU A 14 27.40 -16.52 14.05
C LEU A 14 27.61 -15.01 13.87
N GLN A 15 28.84 -14.56 13.66
CA GLN A 15 29.17 -13.17 13.36
C GLN A 15 28.50 -12.69 12.06
N GLN A 16 28.41 -13.55 11.04
CA GLN A 16 27.68 -13.25 9.81
C GLN A 16 26.19 -13.12 10.05
N LEU A 17 25.59 -14.01 10.84
CA LEU A 17 24.17 -13.96 11.17
C LEU A 17 23.81 -12.73 12.01
N THR A 18 24.67 -12.32 12.94
CA THR A 18 24.47 -11.08 13.71
C THR A 18 24.54 -9.84 12.81
N ALA A 19 25.52 -9.79 11.89
CA ALA A 19 25.62 -8.69 10.93
C ALA A 19 24.40 -8.62 9.99
N ILE A 20 23.88 -9.77 9.54
CA ILE A 20 22.66 -9.83 8.74
C ILE A 20 21.46 -9.33 9.55
N ASN A 21 21.32 -9.76 10.80
CA ASN A 21 20.21 -9.32 11.65
C ASN A 21 20.25 -7.81 11.92
N GLU A 22 21.43 -7.23 12.14
CA GLU A 22 21.60 -5.77 12.27
C GLU A 22 21.24 -5.05 10.96
N SER A 23 21.66 -5.57 9.81
CA SER A 23 21.28 -5.01 8.51
C SER A 23 19.76 -5.08 8.27
N VAL A 24 19.10 -6.17 8.66
CA VAL A 24 17.64 -6.29 8.56
C VAL A 24 16.95 -5.31 9.52
N ALA A 25 17.46 -5.16 10.75
CA ALA A 25 16.91 -4.21 11.72
C ALA A 25 16.98 -2.76 11.23
N THR A 26 18.13 -2.35 10.70
CA THR A 26 18.30 -1.00 10.11
C THR A 26 17.42 -0.80 8.88
N MET A 27 17.21 -1.83 8.06
CA MET A 27 16.30 -1.77 6.92
C MET A 27 14.85 -1.60 7.36
N ILE A 28 14.41 -2.33 8.40
CA ILE A 28 13.08 -2.17 9.00
C ILE A 28 12.89 -0.75 9.55
N GLU A 29 13.90 -0.20 10.21
CA GLU A 29 13.87 1.16 10.74
C GLU A 29 13.78 2.20 9.62
N THR A 30 14.53 1.99 8.53
CA THR A 30 14.47 2.84 7.33
C THR A 30 13.08 2.80 6.68
N ILE A 31 12.46 1.62 6.58
CA ILE A 31 11.09 1.47 6.06
C ILE A 31 10.10 2.22 6.95
N ARG A 32 10.21 2.12 8.28
CA ARG A 32 9.35 2.85 9.23
C ARG A 32 9.52 4.37 9.11
N SER A 33 10.75 4.84 8.96
CA SER A 33 11.03 6.26 8.72
C SER A 33 10.41 6.73 7.41
N THR A 34 10.59 5.96 6.34
CA THR A 34 10.02 6.23 5.02
C THR A 34 8.49 6.29 5.07
N GLN A 35 7.85 5.36 5.77
CA GLN A 35 6.38 5.37 5.97
C GLN A 35 5.92 6.66 6.66
N THR A 36 6.60 7.07 7.73
CA THR A 36 6.28 8.33 8.42
C THR A 36 6.43 9.54 7.49
N ASN A 37 7.46 9.55 6.65
CA ASN A 37 7.69 10.64 5.68
C ASN A 37 6.62 10.66 4.58
N ILE A 38 6.17 9.49 4.11
CA ILE A 38 5.06 9.38 3.15
C ILE A 38 3.77 9.93 3.77
N MET A 39 3.47 9.61 5.03
CA MET A 39 2.29 10.16 5.72
C MET A 39 2.33 11.70 5.79
N LYS A 40 3.48 12.29 6.10
CA LYS A 40 3.64 13.75 6.08
C LYS A 40 3.46 14.36 4.68
N THR A 41 3.95 13.66 3.67
CA THR A 41 3.81 14.10 2.27
C THR A 41 2.35 14.05 1.82
N GLN A 42 1.60 13.03 2.25
CA GLN A 42 0.16 12.93 2.04
C GLN A 42 -0.58 14.12 2.69
N GLU A 43 -0.32 14.39 3.97
CA GLU A 43 -0.92 15.53 4.68
C GLU A 43 -0.62 16.88 3.99
N SER A 44 0.62 17.08 3.53
CA SER A 44 0.99 18.28 2.77
C SER A 44 0.23 18.38 1.44
N THR A 45 0.00 17.25 0.76
CA THR A 45 -0.74 17.20 -0.49
C THR A 45 -2.21 17.55 -0.26
N GLU A 46 -2.84 16.98 0.78
CA GLU A 46 -4.22 17.30 1.17
C GLU A 46 -4.39 18.78 1.54
N ASN A 47 -3.41 19.36 2.25
CA ASN A 47 -3.44 20.79 2.58
C ASN A 47 -3.27 21.67 1.34
N THR A 48 -2.45 21.24 0.38
CA THR A 48 -2.27 21.95 -0.90
C THR A 48 -3.56 21.90 -1.72
N ASP A 49 -4.24 20.75 -1.76
CA ASP A 49 -5.53 20.60 -2.44
C ASP A 49 -6.59 21.54 -1.86
N LYS A 50 -6.70 21.62 -0.52
CA LYS A 50 -7.57 22.60 0.16
C LYS A 50 -7.26 24.04 -0.24
N LEU A 51 -5.98 24.41 -0.31
CA LEU A 51 -5.57 25.75 -0.72
C LEU A 51 -5.90 26.01 -2.20
N LEU A 52 -5.69 25.04 -3.08
CA LEU A 52 -6.01 25.14 -4.50
C LEU A 52 -7.51 25.36 -4.69
N ASN A 53 -8.35 24.61 -3.98
CA ASN A 53 -9.80 24.79 -3.97
C ASN A 53 -10.20 26.19 -3.47
N GLN A 54 -9.51 26.73 -2.46
CA GLN A 54 -9.71 28.12 -2.04
C GLN A 54 -9.32 29.13 -3.12
N TRP A 55 -8.21 28.93 -3.82
CA TRP A 55 -7.80 29.79 -4.93
C TRP A 55 -8.78 29.75 -6.10
N ILE A 56 -9.34 28.58 -6.43
CA ILE A 56 -10.41 28.46 -7.43
C ILE A 56 -11.64 29.27 -7.00
N ARG A 57 -12.04 29.18 -5.73
CA ARG A 57 -13.15 29.98 -5.18
C ARG A 57 -12.87 31.50 -5.22
N ILE A 58 -11.66 31.94 -4.88
CA ILE A 58 -11.29 33.36 -4.93
C ILE A 58 -11.29 33.87 -6.38
N LEU A 59 -10.74 33.09 -7.31
CA LEU A 59 -10.67 33.49 -8.72
C LEU A 59 -12.04 33.53 -9.37
N SER A 60 -12.92 32.56 -9.07
CA SER A 60 -14.32 32.58 -9.55
C SER A 60 -15.09 33.78 -9.00
N GLN A 61 -14.96 34.08 -7.70
CA GLN A 61 -15.55 35.28 -7.11
C GLN A 61 -14.98 36.58 -7.72
N THR A 62 -13.68 36.60 -8.04
CA THR A 62 -13.04 37.78 -8.66
C THR A 62 -13.53 37.99 -10.08
N ASN A 63 -13.64 36.91 -10.87
CA ASN A 63 -14.21 36.98 -12.22
C ASN A 63 -15.66 37.47 -12.17
N PHE A 64 -16.47 36.86 -11.31
CA PHE A 64 -17.84 37.27 -11.08
C PHE A 64 -17.97 38.76 -10.69
N THR A 65 -17.13 39.22 -9.74
CA THR A 65 -17.10 40.63 -9.35
C THR A 65 -16.78 41.53 -10.54
N ASN A 66 -15.87 41.10 -11.41
CA ASN A 66 -15.47 41.84 -12.60
C ASN A 66 -16.62 41.92 -13.62
N GLU A 67 -17.29 40.81 -13.91
CA GLU A 67 -18.46 40.75 -14.79
C GLU A 67 -19.60 41.62 -14.28
N ILE A 68 -19.84 41.60 -12.96
CA ILE A 68 -20.83 42.44 -12.29
C ILE A 68 -20.51 43.93 -12.43
N LEU A 69 -19.27 44.33 -12.16
CA LEU A 69 -18.85 45.73 -12.25
C LEU A 69 -18.94 46.28 -13.68
N GLN A 70 -18.81 45.40 -14.69
CA GLN A 70 -18.95 45.76 -16.09
C GLN A 70 -20.41 45.77 -16.57
N ASN A 71 -21.36 45.22 -15.79
CA ASN A 71 -22.77 45.15 -16.19
C ASN A 71 -23.52 46.47 -15.85
N PRO A 72 -23.97 47.26 -16.86
CA PRO A 72 -24.62 48.54 -16.62
C PRO A 72 -26.03 48.44 -16.01
N HIS A 73 -26.64 47.25 -15.99
CA HIS A 73 -27.97 46.98 -15.43
C HIS A 73 -27.91 46.31 -14.05
N TRP A 74 -26.73 46.19 -13.45
CA TRP A 74 -26.61 45.57 -12.13
C TRP A 74 -27.15 46.50 -11.04
N ASN A 75 -28.40 46.23 -10.61
CA ASN A 75 -29.16 47.09 -9.70
C ASN A 75 -28.96 46.75 -8.21
N GLY A 76 -27.84 46.11 -7.84
CA GLY A 76 -27.47 45.80 -6.45
C GLY A 76 -28.50 44.98 -5.66
N SER A 77 -29.53 44.45 -6.32
CA SER A 77 -30.57 43.61 -5.71
C SER A 77 -30.08 42.17 -5.79
N THR A 78 -29.93 41.56 -4.64
CA THR A 78 -29.45 40.19 -4.38
C THR A 78 -30.40 39.12 -4.94
N GLU A 79 -30.59 39.10 -6.25
CA GLU A 79 -30.81 37.86 -7.00
C GLU A 79 -29.56 37.71 -7.86
N ILE A 80 -28.47 37.43 -7.17
CA ILE A 80 -27.39 36.65 -7.78
C ILE A 80 -28.09 35.39 -8.28
N ASP A 81 -27.72 34.92 -9.47
CA ASP A 81 -28.15 33.63 -9.99
C ASP A 81 -27.55 32.50 -9.11
N ASP A 82 -28.01 32.44 -7.86
CA ASP A 82 -27.69 31.41 -6.87
C ASP A 82 -28.03 30.04 -7.47
N SER A 83 -28.97 29.99 -8.42
CA SER A 83 -29.33 28.79 -9.13
C SER A 83 -28.17 28.22 -9.95
N GLU A 84 -27.39 29.04 -10.67
CA GLU A 84 -26.28 28.52 -11.50
C GLU A 84 -25.07 28.08 -10.64
N ILE A 85 -24.82 28.78 -9.52
CA ILE A 85 -23.78 28.39 -8.56
C ILE A 85 -24.19 27.13 -7.78
N GLU A 86 -25.45 27.03 -7.37
CA GLU A 86 -26.01 25.86 -6.69
C GLU A 86 -26.07 24.64 -7.61
N ILE A 87 -26.36 24.83 -8.91
CA ILE A 87 -26.27 23.78 -9.93
C ILE A 87 -24.83 23.25 -10.03
N LYS A 88 -23.83 24.12 -10.16
CA LYS A 88 -22.42 23.69 -10.25
C LYS A 88 -21.92 23.02 -8.97
N LEU A 89 -22.37 23.49 -7.80
CA LEU A 89 -22.08 22.85 -6.51
C LEU A 89 -22.74 21.47 -6.38
N ASN A 90 -23.99 21.32 -6.87
CA ASN A 90 -24.66 20.03 -6.89
C ASN A 90 -23.99 19.05 -7.85
N GLU A 91 -23.60 19.50 -9.05
CA GLU A 91 -22.83 18.68 -9.99
C GLU A 91 -21.50 18.22 -9.37
N GLU A 92 -20.75 19.12 -8.72
CA GLU A 92 -19.52 18.77 -8.02
C GLU A 92 -19.77 17.75 -6.89
N GLN A 93 -20.87 17.92 -6.16
CA GLN A 93 -21.27 17.01 -5.08
C GLN A 93 -21.66 15.62 -5.61
N GLU A 94 -22.34 15.55 -6.77
CA GLU A 94 -22.65 14.29 -7.45
C GLU A 94 -21.36 13.57 -7.91
N LEU A 95 -20.42 14.28 -8.52
CA LEU A 95 -19.12 13.71 -8.90
C LEU A 95 -18.36 13.16 -7.68
N ILE A 96 -18.39 13.86 -6.55
CA ILE A 96 -17.75 13.41 -5.31
C ILE A 96 -18.42 12.13 -4.78
N ASN A 97 -19.75 12.03 -4.87
CA ASN A 97 -20.49 10.84 -4.45
C ASN A 97 -20.16 9.63 -5.32
N ASP A 98 -20.13 9.80 -6.64
CA ASP A 98 -19.76 8.75 -7.59
C ASP A 98 -18.32 8.26 -7.36
N LEU A 99 -17.40 9.18 -7.07
CA LEU A 99 -16.01 8.85 -6.76
C LEU A 99 -15.90 8.04 -5.47
N ASN A 100 -16.65 8.40 -4.43
CA ASN A 100 -16.70 7.65 -3.18
C ASN A 100 -17.30 6.24 -3.36
N GLU A 101 -18.31 6.09 -4.22
CA GLU A 101 -18.88 4.79 -4.55
C GLU A 101 -17.85 3.88 -5.26
N LEU A 102 -17.13 4.41 -6.24
CA LEU A 102 -16.04 3.70 -6.92
C LEU A 102 -14.90 3.29 -5.98
N ILE A 103 -14.55 4.15 -5.00
CA ILE A 103 -13.57 3.82 -3.96
C ILE A 103 -14.06 2.65 -3.11
N ASN A 104 -15.33 2.69 -2.68
CA ASN A 104 -15.93 1.63 -1.88
C ASN A 104 -15.96 0.31 -2.65
N GLU A 105 -16.38 0.32 -3.91
CA GLU A 105 -16.40 -0.86 -4.77
C GLU A 105 -14.99 -1.45 -4.94
N ASN A 106 -13.98 -0.62 -5.21
CA ASN A 106 -12.59 -1.07 -5.28
C ASN A 106 -12.10 -1.69 -3.97
N SER A 107 -12.50 -1.13 -2.83
CA SER A 107 -12.17 -1.68 -1.51
C SER A 107 -12.79 -3.07 -1.30
N GLU A 108 -14.03 -3.28 -1.76
CA GLU A 108 -14.71 -4.57 -1.68
C GLU A 108 -14.10 -5.60 -2.63
N LEU A 109 -13.80 -5.20 -3.86
CA LEU A 109 -13.13 -6.06 -4.84
C LEU A 109 -11.76 -6.52 -4.30
N SER A 110 -11.00 -5.59 -3.71
CA SER A 110 -9.71 -5.90 -3.07
C SER A 110 -9.87 -6.93 -1.94
N LYS A 111 -10.89 -6.78 -1.09
CA LYS A 111 -11.22 -7.76 -0.04
C LYS A 111 -11.60 -9.12 -0.62
N ARG A 112 -12.40 -9.16 -1.70
CA ARG A 112 -12.80 -10.41 -2.37
C ARG A 112 -11.60 -11.12 -3.00
N ILE A 113 -10.67 -10.39 -3.59
CA ILE A 113 -9.42 -10.95 -4.14
C ILE A 113 -8.59 -11.55 -3.00
N ALA A 114 -8.38 -10.82 -1.91
CA ALA A 114 -7.62 -11.30 -0.75
C ALA A 114 -8.24 -12.57 -0.12
N LEU A 115 -9.58 -12.64 -0.03
CA LEU A 115 -10.29 -13.83 0.47
C LEU A 115 -10.14 -15.04 -0.46
N LYS A 116 -10.20 -14.82 -1.78
CA LYS A 116 -9.96 -15.89 -2.77
C LYS A 116 -8.54 -16.43 -2.66
N GLU A 117 -7.54 -15.55 -2.58
CA GLU A 117 -6.15 -15.95 -2.40
C GLU A 117 -5.91 -16.73 -1.10
N GLN A 118 -6.57 -16.32 0.00
CA GLN A 118 -6.47 -17.02 1.27
C GLN A 118 -7.08 -18.43 1.19
N LYS A 119 -8.24 -18.56 0.54
CA LYS A 119 -8.91 -19.84 0.35
C LYS A 119 -8.09 -20.78 -0.54
N GLU A 120 -7.52 -20.26 -1.62
CA GLU A 120 -6.65 -21.02 -2.51
C GLU A 120 -5.39 -21.52 -1.80
N LYS A 121 -4.75 -20.68 -0.97
CA LYS A 121 -3.62 -21.11 -0.12
C LYS A 121 -4.01 -22.21 0.87
N LEU A 122 -5.22 -22.16 1.42
CA LEU A 122 -5.72 -23.16 2.37
C LEU A 122 -6.00 -24.50 1.67
N ASP A 123 -6.62 -24.46 0.49
CA ASP A 123 -6.87 -25.65 -0.32
C ASP A 123 -5.56 -26.27 -0.84
N GLU A 124 -4.58 -25.46 -1.24
CA GLU A 124 -3.24 -25.92 -1.61
C GLU A 124 -2.51 -26.57 -0.42
N ASN A 125 -2.63 -25.99 0.77
CA ASN A 125 -2.08 -26.60 1.99
C ASN A 125 -2.77 -27.93 2.33
N ARG A 126 -4.09 -28.02 2.21
CA ARG A 126 -4.84 -29.27 2.39
C ARG A 126 -4.41 -30.34 1.39
N ARG A 127 -4.23 -29.97 0.11
CA ARG A 127 -3.73 -30.89 -0.93
C ARG A 127 -2.33 -31.39 -0.58
N ARG A 128 -1.43 -30.50 -0.18
CA ARG A 128 -0.07 -30.86 0.27
C ARG A 128 -0.09 -31.76 1.51
N GLU A 129 -0.98 -31.52 2.48
CA GLU A 129 -1.15 -32.39 3.64
C GLU A 129 -1.65 -33.78 3.27
N VAL A 130 -2.65 -33.89 2.39
CA VAL A 130 -3.16 -35.20 1.92
C VAL A 130 -2.09 -35.97 1.17
N ILE A 131 -1.32 -35.30 0.30
CA ILE A 131 -0.18 -35.89 -0.40
C ILE A 131 0.88 -36.37 0.60
N ASN A 132 1.20 -35.56 1.62
CA ASN A 132 2.15 -35.93 2.67
C ASN A 132 1.65 -37.11 3.53
N ARG A 133 0.35 -37.17 3.86
CA ARG A 133 -0.25 -38.31 4.58
C ARG A 133 -0.16 -39.59 3.75
N ARG A 134 -0.54 -39.53 2.47
CA ARG A 134 -0.41 -40.67 1.54
C ARG A 134 1.05 -41.12 1.38
N HIS A 135 1.99 -40.18 1.27
CA HIS A 135 3.43 -40.50 1.25
C HIS A 135 3.90 -41.20 2.53
N LYS A 136 3.38 -40.79 3.69
CA LYS A 136 3.69 -41.40 4.99
C LYS A 136 3.08 -42.79 5.15
N GLU A 137 1.86 -43.00 4.67
CA GLU A 137 1.14 -44.29 4.70
C GLU A 137 1.74 -45.32 3.73
N LEU A 138 2.22 -44.88 2.56
CA LEU A 138 2.90 -45.73 1.58
C LEU A 138 4.34 -46.09 1.97
N GLY A 139 4.81 -45.72 3.17
CA GLY A 139 6.18 -45.99 3.64
C GLY A 139 7.27 -45.22 2.87
N LEU A 140 6.87 -44.35 1.94
CA LEU A 140 7.75 -43.48 1.14
C LEU A 140 8.17 -42.28 1.99
N ARG A 141 8.88 -42.53 3.09
CA ARG A 141 9.62 -41.46 3.78
C ARG A 141 10.59 -40.88 2.77
N SER A 142 10.43 -39.60 2.44
CA SER A 142 11.48 -38.86 1.74
C SER A 142 12.74 -38.95 2.60
N ALA A 143 13.69 -39.78 2.18
CA ALA A 143 14.98 -39.88 2.85
C ALA A 143 15.58 -38.47 2.86
N PRO A 144 16.10 -37.98 4.01
CA PRO A 144 16.75 -36.69 4.03
C PRO A 144 17.82 -36.71 2.96
N LYS A 145 17.74 -35.75 2.02
CA LYS A 145 18.69 -35.62 0.91
C LYS A 145 20.07 -35.43 1.52
N ARG A 146 20.80 -36.53 1.73
CA ARG A 146 22.19 -36.51 2.19
C ARG A 146 22.96 -35.76 1.11
N ARG A 147 23.29 -34.50 1.38
CA ARG A 147 24.28 -33.75 0.59
C ARG A 147 25.55 -34.59 0.58
N GLY A 148 25.84 -35.19 -0.57
CA GLY A 148 27.02 -36.01 -0.77
C GLY A 148 28.27 -35.18 -0.49
N VAL A 149 29.03 -35.58 0.53
CA VAL A 149 30.40 -35.12 0.70
C VAL A 149 31.22 -35.88 -0.33
N SER A 150 31.60 -35.22 -1.42
CA SER A 150 32.52 -35.79 -2.41
C SER A 150 33.92 -35.80 -1.80
N ARG A 151 34.36 -36.98 -1.36
CA ARG A 151 35.72 -37.23 -0.88
C ARG A 151 36.60 -37.49 -2.10
N VAL A 152 37.27 -36.45 -2.58
CA VAL A 152 38.29 -36.57 -3.63
C VAL A 152 39.58 -37.09 -2.98
N TYR A 153 40.03 -38.27 -3.41
CA TYR A 153 41.39 -38.75 -3.21
C TYR A 153 42.18 -38.53 -4.50
N LYS A 154 43.17 -37.64 -4.47
CA LYS A 154 44.49 -37.79 -5.06
C LYS A 154 45.39 -36.66 -4.59
#